data_AF-A0A6I6A632-F1
#
_entry.id   AF-A0A6I6A632-F1
#
_cell.length_a   1.000
_cell.length_b   1.000
_cell.length_c   1.000
_cell.angle_alpha   90.00
_cell.angle_beta   90.00
_cell.angle_gamma   90.00
#
_symmetry.space_group_name_H-M   'P 1'
#
loop_
_entity.id
_entity.type
_entity.pdbx_description
1 polymer ?
#
loop_
_entity_poly.entity_id
_entity_poly.type
_entity_poly.pdbx_seq_one_letter_code
_entity_poly.pdbx_strand_id
1 'polypeptide(L)'
;MNWIRCVLAGLVLSCFMVSPLSARHPQAAPGVTSLTNPQVKYRTTNDHAVVLKRGKVTAVIVDNAAVDTELLPGHRAGYNGLASLKYEGQKENLFVPALAGLNFEHIHDGTTRLPEKFEPRKFRMQLRVISEDTVELYQAPTPNWKLESCGRYQILDDGTIEYTFECIPHADVFKNGYIGLFWASYIQAPRIVGSIFTGGGKRERIRANNFYIPAHPHMESRVHIPLQESGSCPALLKIFR
;
A
#
# COMPACT_ATOMS: atom_id res chain seq x y z
N MET A 1 -36.50 -67.67 -35.28
CA MET A 1 -37.37 -66.49 -35.14
C MET A 1 -36.50 -65.34 -34.66
N ASN A 2 -36.55 -64.24 -35.42
CA ASN A 2 -35.91 -62.93 -35.24
C ASN A 2 -35.68 -62.50 -33.77
N TRP A 3 -34.72 -61.66 -33.35
CA TRP A 3 -33.73 -60.75 -33.99
C TRP A 3 -32.97 -60.02 -32.83
N ILE A 4 -31.94 -59.25 -33.21
CA ILE A 4 -31.40 -58.03 -32.54
C ILE A 4 -30.23 -58.16 -31.55
N ARG A 5 -29.14 -57.53 -32.00
CA ARG A 5 -27.87 -57.14 -31.37
C ARG A 5 -28.09 -56.05 -30.31
N CYS A 6 -27.13 -55.84 -29.39
CA CYS A 6 -26.63 -54.48 -29.07
C CYS A 6 -25.35 -54.54 -28.22
N VAL A 7 -24.26 -54.01 -28.79
CA VAL A 7 -23.00 -53.70 -28.13
C VAL A 7 -23.17 -52.36 -27.42
N LEU A 8 -23.00 -52.32 -26.10
CA LEU A 8 -22.93 -51.07 -25.33
C LEU A 8 -21.47 -50.67 -25.18
N ALA A 9 -21.03 -49.73 -26.01
CA ALA A 9 -19.80 -48.97 -25.80
C ALA A 9 -20.04 -47.95 -24.67
N GLY A 10 -19.36 -48.13 -23.55
CA GLY A 10 -19.40 -47.20 -22.41
C GLY A 10 -18.67 -45.91 -22.76
N LEU A 11 -19.43 -44.83 -22.93
CA LEU A 11 -18.91 -43.48 -23.11
C LEU A 11 -18.69 -42.87 -21.71
N VAL A 12 -17.44 -42.87 -21.22
CA VAL A 12 -17.06 -42.18 -19.98
C VAL A 12 -17.02 -40.69 -20.26
N LEU A 13 -18.12 -39.99 -19.93
CA LEU A 13 -18.21 -38.54 -19.99
C LEU A 13 -17.42 -37.97 -18.80
N SER A 14 -16.16 -37.57 -19.02
CA SER A 14 -15.41 -36.76 -18.05
C SER A 14 -16.02 -35.36 -18.02
N CYS A 15 -16.87 -35.11 -17.04
CA CYS A 15 -17.29 -33.76 -16.67
C CYS A 15 -16.08 -33.00 -16.12
N PHE A 16 -15.36 -32.29 -16.99
CA PHE A 16 -14.52 -31.18 -16.56
C PHE A 16 -15.43 -30.13 -15.96
N MET A 17 -15.49 -30.08 -14.63
CA MET A 17 -15.97 -28.93 -13.88
C MET A 17 -15.04 -27.77 -14.22
N VAL A 18 -15.35 -27.03 -15.28
CA VAL A 18 -14.75 -25.72 -15.51
C VAL A 18 -15.35 -24.83 -14.43
N SER A 19 -14.61 -24.67 -13.32
CA SER A 19 -14.94 -23.65 -12.32
C SER A 19 -15.08 -22.33 -13.07
N PRO A 20 -16.21 -21.62 -12.95
CA PRO A 20 -16.31 -20.30 -13.54
C PRO A 20 -15.20 -19.46 -12.92
N LEU A 21 -14.31 -18.91 -13.75
CA LEU A 21 -13.45 -17.79 -13.32
C LEU A 21 -14.41 -16.74 -12.78
N SER A 22 -14.44 -16.60 -11.45
CA SER A 22 -15.19 -15.55 -10.79
C SER A 22 -14.77 -14.25 -11.46
N ALA A 23 -15.72 -13.53 -12.05
CA ALA A 23 -15.43 -12.27 -12.73
C ALA A 23 -14.69 -11.39 -11.73
N ARG A 24 -13.44 -11.01 -12.04
CA ARG A 24 -12.65 -10.14 -11.17
C ARG A 24 -13.48 -8.90 -10.91
N HIS A 25 -13.65 -8.55 -9.64
CA HIS A 25 -14.34 -7.33 -9.25
C HIS A 25 -13.72 -6.15 -10.01
N PRO A 26 -14.50 -5.16 -10.49
CA PRO A 26 -13.94 -4.03 -11.25
C PRO A 26 -12.82 -3.27 -10.54
N GLN A 27 -12.73 -3.42 -9.21
CA GLN A 27 -11.72 -2.80 -8.35
C GLN A 27 -10.69 -3.81 -7.81
N ALA A 28 -10.67 -5.04 -8.32
CA ALA A 28 -9.74 -6.07 -7.87
C ALA A 28 -8.30 -5.57 -8.02
N ALA A 29 -7.49 -5.81 -6.97
CA ALA A 29 -6.09 -5.44 -6.96
C ALA A 29 -5.35 -5.98 -8.21
N PRO A 30 -4.39 -5.21 -8.76
CA PRO A 30 -3.70 -5.58 -10.00
C PRO A 30 -2.84 -6.84 -9.86
N GLY A 31 -2.66 -7.35 -8.63
CA GLY A 31 -1.95 -8.60 -8.42
C GLY A 31 -0.45 -8.38 -8.50
N VAL A 32 0.04 -7.23 -8.03
CA VAL A 32 1.44 -6.86 -8.22
C VAL A 32 2.29 -7.17 -7.01
N THR A 33 1.74 -7.12 -5.79
CA THR A 33 2.53 -7.30 -4.57
C THR A 33 2.74 -8.77 -4.22
N SER A 34 3.72 -9.08 -3.36
CA SER A 34 3.91 -10.46 -2.88
C SER A 34 2.72 -11.02 -2.07
N LEU A 35 1.78 -10.17 -1.64
CA LEU A 35 0.56 -10.61 -0.96
C LEU A 35 -0.40 -11.35 -1.90
N THR A 36 -0.53 -10.87 -3.14
CA THR A 36 -1.50 -11.41 -4.11
C THR A 36 -0.84 -12.11 -5.30
N ASN A 37 0.49 -12.01 -5.42
CA ASN A 37 1.25 -12.60 -6.50
C ASN A 37 2.43 -13.46 -5.99
N PRO A 38 2.29 -14.80 -6.01
CA PRO A 38 3.32 -15.71 -5.51
C PRO A 38 4.59 -15.76 -6.37
N GLN A 39 4.57 -15.14 -7.55
CA GLN A 39 5.75 -15.04 -8.41
C GLN A 39 6.71 -13.94 -7.97
N VAL A 40 6.25 -12.97 -7.18
CA VAL A 40 7.11 -11.92 -6.62
C VAL A 40 8.12 -12.56 -5.67
N LYS A 41 9.40 -12.45 -6.01
CA LYS A 41 10.50 -12.90 -5.15
C LYS A 41 10.99 -11.73 -4.32
N TYR A 42 11.26 -12.02 -3.05
CA TYR A 42 11.77 -11.04 -2.11
C TYR A 42 12.67 -11.74 -1.09
N ARG A 43 13.49 -10.93 -0.41
CA ARG A 43 14.18 -11.33 0.81
C ARG A 43 13.65 -10.51 1.99
N THR A 44 13.62 -11.10 3.17
CA THR A 44 13.35 -10.37 4.40
C THR A 44 14.64 -9.81 4.96
N THR A 45 14.55 -8.73 5.74
CA THR A 45 15.66 -8.21 6.54
C THR A 45 15.28 -8.15 8.01
N ASN A 46 16.29 -8.17 8.89
CA ASN A 46 16.15 -7.86 10.31
C ASN A 46 16.30 -6.36 10.58
N ASP A 47 16.74 -5.59 9.58
CA ASP A 47 16.81 -4.14 9.67
C ASP A 47 15.39 -3.55 9.64
N HIS A 48 15.22 -2.46 10.38
CA HIS A 48 13.95 -1.72 10.45
C HIS A 48 13.83 -0.63 9.37
N ALA A 49 14.83 -0.52 8.49
CA ALA A 49 14.90 0.43 7.40
C ALA A 49 15.55 -0.19 6.16
N VAL A 50 15.05 0.17 4.98
CA VAL A 50 15.61 -0.18 3.67
C VAL A 50 15.82 1.10 2.88
N VAL A 51 17.02 1.26 2.35
CA VAL A 51 17.37 2.37 1.45
C VAL A 51 17.12 1.92 0.01
N LEU A 52 16.29 2.67 -0.70
CA LEU A 52 16.08 2.55 -2.13
C LEU A 52 16.86 3.62 -2.88
N LYS A 53 17.42 3.26 -4.03
CA LYS A 53 18.13 4.20 -4.92
C LYS A 53 17.79 3.94 -6.37
N ARG A 54 17.50 5.02 -7.12
CA ARG A 54 17.43 4.99 -8.58
C ARG A 54 17.71 6.37 -9.14
N GLY A 55 18.64 6.46 -10.09
CA GLY A 55 19.11 7.73 -10.63
C GLY A 55 19.57 8.68 -9.52
N LYS A 56 18.94 9.86 -9.44
CA LYS A 56 19.26 10.91 -8.47
C LYS A 56 18.40 10.88 -7.20
N VAL A 57 17.53 9.87 -7.06
CA VAL A 57 16.58 9.78 -5.95
C VAL A 57 17.04 8.72 -4.96
N THR A 58 17.05 9.09 -3.68
CA THR A 58 17.22 8.16 -2.56
C THR A 58 15.98 8.23 -1.68
N ALA A 59 15.41 7.07 -1.37
CA ALA A 59 14.29 6.94 -0.45
C ALA A 59 14.65 5.97 0.68
N VAL A 60 14.08 6.18 1.87
CA VAL A 60 14.21 5.25 2.99
C VAL A 60 12.82 4.81 3.41
N ILE A 61 12.58 3.50 3.34
CA ILE A 61 11.34 2.86 3.77
C ILE A 61 11.58 2.18 5.11
N VAL A 62 10.69 2.38 6.07
CA VAL A 62 10.81 1.82 7.42
C VAL A 62 9.60 0.96 7.77
N ASP A 63 9.83 -0.04 8.62
CA ASP A 63 8.73 -0.67 9.35
C ASP A 63 8.27 0.23 10.51
N ASN A 64 7.44 -0.29 11.42
CA ASN A 64 6.91 0.49 12.53
C ASN A 64 7.77 0.46 13.80
N ALA A 65 9.00 -0.04 13.75
CA ALA A 65 9.96 0.08 14.86
C ALA A 65 10.60 1.48 14.89
N ALA A 66 11.27 1.79 16.01
CA ALA A 66 12.11 2.99 16.07
C ALA A 66 13.39 2.76 15.24
N VAL A 67 13.84 3.80 14.57
CA VAL A 67 15.10 3.79 13.81
C VAL A 67 15.88 5.03 14.21
N ASP A 68 17.16 4.85 14.55
CA ASP A 68 18.05 5.96 14.85
C ASP A 68 19.35 5.77 14.09
N THR A 69 19.45 6.44 12.95
CA THR A 69 20.58 6.34 12.02
C THR A 69 20.94 7.73 11.50
N GLU A 70 22.10 7.87 10.87
CA GLU A 70 22.48 9.14 10.22
C GLU A 70 21.46 9.59 9.15
N LEU A 71 20.86 8.63 8.43
CA LEU A 71 19.86 8.90 7.40
C LEU A 71 18.48 9.25 7.98
N LEU A 72 18.17 8.75 9.17
CA LEU A 72 16.89 8.89 9.87
C LEU A 72 17.14 9.08 11.38
N PRO A 73 17.62 10.26 11.81
CA PRO A 73 17.90 10.51 13.21
C PRO A 73 16.60 10.61 14.02
N GLY A 74 16.49 9.81 15.08
CA GLY A 74 15.36 9.83 16.00
C GLY A 74 13.99 9.46 15.39
N HIS A 75 13.95 8.62 14.35
CA HIS A 75 12.69 8.15 13.77
C HIS A 75 11.91 7.29 14.77
N ARG A 76 10.69 7.72 15.09
CA ARG A 76 9.91 7.20 16.21
C ARG A 76 9.19 5.90 15.87
N ALA A 77 9.12 5.00 16.85
CA ALA A 77 8.27 3.82 16.77
C ALA A 77 6.81 4.18 16.46
N GLY A 78 6.16 3.32 15.69
CA GLY A 78 4.79 3.47 15.22
C GLY A 78 4.68 4.17 13.86
N TYR A 79 5.65 4.98 13.45
CA TYR A 79 5.67 5.54 12.10
C TYR A 79 6.24 4.52 11.13
N ASN A 80 5.63 4.37 9.96
CA ASN A 80 5.97 3.35 8.97
C ASN A 80 5.93 3.91 7.54
N GLY A 81 6.50 3.19 6.58
CA GLY A 81 6.45 3.56 5.16
C GLY A 81 7.60 4.47 4.74
N LEU A 82 7.34 5.43 3.85
CA LEU A 82 8.38 6.31 3.30
C LEU A 82 8.81 7.35 4.35
N ALA A 83 9.95 7.14 5.01
CA ALA A 83 10.47 8.00 6.07
C ALA A 83 11.43 9.08 5.56
N SER A 84 12.17 8.81 4.49
CA SER A 84 12.98 9.82 3.83
C SER A 84 12.84 9.80 2.32
N LEU A 85 12.83 10.98 1.72
CA LEU A 85 12.95 11.17 0.28
C LEU A 85 13.89 12.34 0.01
N LYS A 86 14.96 12.10 -0.76
CA LYS A 86 15.97 13.09 -1.12
C LYS A 86 16.31 13.00 -2.60
N TYR A 87 16.57 14.16 -3.20
CA TYR A 87 17.20 14.28 -4.52
C TYR A 87 18.69 14.59 -4.37
N GLU A 88 19.51 14.19 -5.34
CA GLU A 88 20.94 14.49 -5.38
C GLU A 88 21.23 15.98 -5.14
N GLY A 89 22.19 16.27 -4.27
CA GLY A 89 22.56 17.63 -3.87
C GLY A 89 21.67 18.25 -2.78
N GLN A 90 20.53 17.63 -2.44
CA GLN A 90 19.71 18.06 -1.29
C GLN A 90 20.25 17.44 0.00
N LYS A 91 20.52 18.29 1.00
CA LYS A 91 20.95 17.84 2.33
C LYS A 91 19.77 17.37 3.17
N GLU A 92 18.67 18.12 3.09
CA GLU A 92 17.50 17.93 3.93
C GLU A 92 16.59 16.81 3.43
N ASN A 93 15.93 16.14 4.37
CA ASN A 93 14.83 15.24 4.08
C ASN A 93 13.57 16.04 3.72
N LEU A 94 12.79 15.57 2.74
CA LEU A 94 11.47 16.15 2.45
C LEU A 94 10.50 16.05 3.65
N PHE A 95 10.67 15.02 4.48
CA PHE A 95 9.79 14.72 5.61
C PHE A 95 10.42 15.07 6.95
N VAL A 96 9.57 15.26 7.97
CA VAL A 96 10.00 15.45 9.35
C VAL A 96 10.81 14.21 9.79
N PRO A 97 12.12 14.31 10.12
CA PRO A 97 12.98 13.13 10.32
C PRO A 97 12.47 12.12 11.35
N ALA A 98 11.82 12.60 12.40
CA ALA A 98 11.28 11.77 13.48
C ALA A 98 10.00 11.00 13.09
N LEU A 99 9.39 11.29 11.92
CA LEU A 99 8.12 10.76 11.46
C LEU A 99 8.23 10.27 10.01
N ALA A 100 7.21 9.53 9.54
CA ALA A 100 7.19 9.05 8.15
C ALA A 100 6.34 9.93 7.22
N GLY A 101 6.83 10.17 6.01
CA GLY A 101 6.20 10.95 4.95
C GLY A 101 5.03 10.28 4.21
N LEU A 102 4.98 8.95 4.15
CA LEU A 102 3.81 8.21 3.66
C LEU A 102 3.47 7.09 4.64
N ASN A 103 2.87 7.49 5.76
CA ASN A 103 2.60 6.63 6.89
C ASN A 103 1.20 6.00 6.81
N PHE A 104 1.10 4.67 6.74
CA PHE A 104 -0.18 4.00 6.92
C PHE A 104 -0.61 4.15 8.38
N GLU A 105 -1.61 5.02 8.62
CA GLU A 105 -1.91 5.55 9.94
C GLU A 105 -3.14 4.91 10.55
N HIS A 106 -4.21 4.75 9.76
CA HIS A 106 -5.52 4.44 10.30
C HIS A 106 -6.34 3.51 9.39
N ILE A 107 -7.04 2.58 10.04
CA ILE A 107 -8.09 1.74 9.48
C ILE A 107 -9.37 2.06 10.26
N HIS A 108 -10.48 2.26 9.55
CA HIS A 108 -11.81 2.47 10.16
C HIS A 108 -12.90 1.81 9.32
N ASP A 109 -14.12 1.74 9.85
CA ASP A 109 -15.33 1.39 9.10
C ASP A 109 -16.38 2.51 9.19
N GLY A 110 -16.00 3.68 9.71
CA GLY A 110 -16.90 4.82 9.95
C GLY A 110 -17.62 4.81 11.29
N THR A 111 -17.40 3.79 12.12
CA THR A 111 -17.89 3.81 13.49
C THR A 111 -17.10 4.80 14.34
N THR A 112 -17.73 5.34 15.39
CA THR A 112 -17.12 6.39 16.23
C THR A 112 -16.24 5.84 17.36
N ARG A 113 -16.33 4.54 17.66
CA ARG A 113 -15.55 3.86 18.70
C ARG A 113 -14.71 2.77 18.07
N LEU A 114 -13.42 3.04 17.96
CA LEU A 114 -12.45 2.14 17.35
C LEU A 114 -11.61 1.49 18.47
N PRO A 115 -11.42 0.16 18.46
CA PRO A 115 -10.63 -0.53 19.49
C PRO A 115 -9.19 -0.02 19.57
N GLU A 116 -8.57 0.25 18.43
CA GLU A 116 -7.25 0.88 18.32
C GLU A 116 -7.26 1.85 17.13
N LYS A 117 -7.09 3.14 17.42
CA LYS A 117 -7.12 4.20 16.41
C LYS A 117 -5.93 4.13 15.47
N PHE A 118 -4.77 3.66 15.91
CA PHE A 118 -3.56 3.63 15.11
C PHE A 118 -3.08 2.20 14.90
N GLU A 119 -4.02 1.30 14.58
CA GLU A 119 -3.75 -0.14 14.50
C GLU A 119 -2.55 -0.50 13.62
N PRO A 120 -2.40 0.05 12.40
CA PRO A 120 -1.21 -0.20 11.59
C PRO A 120 0.11 0.14 12.31
N ARG A 121 0.12 1.16 13.17
CA ARG A 121 1.30 1.59 13.92
C ARG A 121 1.69 0.62 15.04
N LYS A 122 0.73 -0.14 15.58
CA LYS A 122 0.91 -0.94 16.79
C LYS A 122 1.39 -2.36 16.52
N PHE A 123 1.04 -2.91 15.37
CA PHE A 123 1.33 -4.32 15.05
C PHE A 123 2.49 -4.43 14.08
N ARG A 124 3.37 -5.40 14.34
CA ARG A 124 4.62 -5.57 13.61
C ARG A 124 4.39 -5.62 12.10
N MET A 125 5.22 -4.89 11.38
CA MET A 125 5.35 -4.98 9.93
C MET A 125 6.65 -5.70 9.55
N GLN A 126 6.74 -6.16 8.31
CA GLN A 126 7.92 -6.82 7.75
C GLN A 126 8.32 -6.14 6.45
N LEU A 127 9.59 -5.74 6.38
CA LEU A 127 10.20 -5.27 5.13
C LEU A 127 10.56 -6.48 4.25
N ARG A 128 10.08 -6.45 3.00
CA ARG A 128 10.32 -7.44 1.95
C ARG A 128 11.03 -6.76 0.79
N VAL A 129 12.34 -6.96 0.69
CA VAL A 129 13.21 -6.33 -0.32
C VAL A 129 13.11 -7.10 -1.62
N ILE A 130 12.67 -6.44 -2.70
CA ILE A 130 12.52 -7.03 -4.03
C ILE A 130 13.75 -6.70 -4.90
N SER A 131 14.18 -5.44 -4.91
CA SER A 131 15.32 -4.93 -5.68
C SER A 131 15.91 -3.69 -5.00
N GLU A 132 16.91 -3.06 -5.62
CA GLU A 132 17.52 -1.81 -5.11
C GLU A 132 16.59 -0.59 -5.17
N ASP A 133 15.52 -0.67 -5.96
CA ASP A 133 14.55 0.41 -6.19
C ASP A 133 13.13 0.05 -5.75
N THR A 134 12.91 -1.18 -5.25
CA THR A 134 11.58 -1.68 -4.88
C THR A 134 11.62 -2.45 -3.56
N VAL A 135 10.76 -2.05 -2.63
CA VAL A 135 10.54 -2.74 -1.36
C VAL A 135 9.06 -2.80 -1.04
N GLU A 136 8.65 -3.85 -0.36
CA GLU A 136 7.32 -4.02 0.20
C GLU A 136 7.34 -3.93 1.72
N LEU A 137 6.28 -3.34 2.26
CA LEU A 137 5.98 -3.31 3.67
C LEU A 137 4.73 -4.15 3.90
N TYR A 138 4.94 -5.37 4.37
CA TYR A 138 3.90 -6.34 4.65
C TYR A 138 3.44 -6.26 6.10
N GLN A 139 2.13 -6.38 6.32
CA GLN A 139 1.52 -6.52 7.64
C GLN A 139 0.55 -7.70 7.63
N ALA A 140 0.80 -8.66 8.52
CA ALA A 140 -0.09 -9.80 8.76
C ALA A 140 -1.47 -9.32 9.26
N PRO A 141 -2.53 -10.16 9.19
CA PRO A 141 -3.86 -9.79 9.67
C PRO A 141 -3.82 -9.20 11.08
N THR A 142 -4.16 -7.92 11.22
CA THR A 142 -4.10 -7.23 12.52
C THR A 142 -5.22 -7.70 13.45
N PRO A 143 -5.05 -7.64 14.79
CA PRO A 143 -6.00 -8.26 15.71
C PRO A 143 -7.43 -7.72 15.71
N ASN A 144 -7.68 -6.42 15.50
CA ASN A 144 -9.05 -5.91 15.53
C ASN A 144 -9.69 -5.89 14.15
N TRP A 145 -8.97 -5.41 13.13
CA TRP A 145 -9.53 -5.30 11.77
C TRP A 145 -9.42 -6.57 10.94
N LYS A 146 -8.58 -7.53 11.35
CA LYS A 146 -8.30 -8.76 10.57
C LYS A 146 -7.88 -8.46 9.13
N LEU A 147 -7.27 -7.29 8.91
CA LEU A 147 -6.85 -6.84 7.58
C LEU A 147 -5.39 -7.21 7.39
N GLU A 148 -5.12 -8.08 6.44
CA GLU A 148 -3.77 -8.31 5.92
C GLU A 148 -3.47 -7.27 4.85
N SER A 149 -2.27 -6.71 4.83
CA SER A 149 -1.92 -5.67 3.87
C SER A 149 -0.48 -5.72 3.41
N CYS A 150 -0.23 -5.16 2.23
CA CYS A 150 1.09 -5.00 1.66
C CYS A 150 1.18 -3.70 0.86
N GLY A 151 2.06 -2.79 1.30
CA GLY A 151 2.40 -1.57 0.57
C GLY A 151 3.71 -1.73 -0.19
N ARG A 152 3.70 -1.66 -1.51
CA ARG A 152 4.88 -1.64 -2.37
C ARG A 152 5.31 -0.21 -2.66
N TYR A 153 6.57 0.10 -2.41
CA TYR A 153 7.22 1.35 -2.77
C TYR A 153 8.24 1.06 -3.89
N GLN A 154 8.12 1.77 -5.01
CA GLN A 154 9.03 1.66 -6.13
C GLN A 154 9.50 3.06 -6.56
N ILE A 155 10.80 3.21 -6.82
CA ILE A 155 11.32 4.39 -7.54
C ILE A 155 11.24 4.09 -9.05
N LEU A 156 10.49 4.89 -9.80
CA LEU A 156 10.40 4.80 -11.26
C LEU A 156 11.61 5.45 -11.94
N ASP A 157 11.77 5.24 -13.24
CA ASP A 157 12.95 5.71 -14.00
C ASP A 157 13.08 7.23 -14.03
N ASP A 158 11.95 7.95 -13.92
CA ASP A 158 11.91 9.42 -13.84
C ASP A 158 12.13 9.96 -12.41
N GLY A 159 12.38 9.08 -11.44
CA GLY A 159 12.55 9.43 -10.04
C GLY A 159 11.24 9.55 -9.23
N THR A 160 10.09 9.28 -9.83
CA THR A 160 8.80 9.25 -9.12
C THR A 160 8.75 8.07 -8.15
N ILE A 161 8.24 8.30 -6.93
CA ILE A 161 7.84 7.19 -6.04
C ILE A 161 6.44 6.73 -6.43
N GLU A 162 6.32 5.49 -6.92
CA GLU A 162 5.04 4.78 -7.03
C GLU A 162 4.81 3.98 -5.75
N TYR A 163 3.67 4.22 -5.11
CA TYR A 163 3.18 3.41 -4.01
C TYR A 163 1.93 2.64 -4.43
N THR A 164 1.97 1.31 -4.33
CA THR A 164 0.81 0.43 -4.55
C THR A 164 0.46 -0.25 -3.24
N PHE A 165 -0.81 -0.21 -2.85
CA PHE A 165 -1.30 -0.90 -1.66
C PHE A 165 -2.29 -2.00 -2.03
N GLU A 166 -2.12 -3.19 -1.48
CA GLU A 166 -3.08 -4.29 -1.61
C GLU A 166 -3.44 -4.82 -0.22
N CYS A 167 -4.69 -5.23 -0.03
CA CYS A 167 -5.15 -5.80 1.24
C CYS A 167 -6.18 -6.93 1.06
N ILE A 168 -6.27 -7.78 2.09
CA ILE A 168 -7.21 -8.90 2.18
C ILE A 168 -7.91 -8.84 3.55
N PRO A 169 -9.23 -8.61 3.60
CA PRO A 169 -9.98 -8.76 4.84
C PRO A 169 -10.16 -10.25 5.16
N HIS A 170 -9.73 -10.70 6.34
CA HIS A 170 -9.84 -12.10 6.77
C HIS A 170 -11.06 -12.37 7.66
N ALA A 171 -11.85 -11.35 7.97
CA ALA A 171 -13.10 -11.49 8.71
C ALA A 171 -14.08 -10.36 8.37
N ASP A 172 -15.37 -10.64 8.53
CA ASP A 172 -16.44 -9.65 8.40
C ASP A 172 -16.62 -8.85 9.70
N VAL A 173 -15.70 -7.91 9.94
CA VAL A 173 -15.68 -7.07 11.15
C VAL A 173 -16.07 -5.61 10.88
N PHE A 174 -16.35 -5.26 9.63
CA PHE A 174 -16.60 -3.88 9.17
C PHE A 174 -18.09 -3.57 9.16
N LYS A 175 -18.58 -2.83 10.16
CA LYS A 175 -20.03 -2.72 10.43
C LYS A 175 -20.83 -2.01 9.36
N ASN A 176 -20.21 -1.09 8.63
CA ASN A 176 -20.88 -0.30 7.61
C ASN A 176 -20.68 -0.86 6.20
N GLY A 177 -20.18 -2.09 6.06
CA GLY A 177 -19.93 -2.72 4.75
C GLY A 177 -18.81 -2.05 3.95
N TYR A 178 -17.95 -1.25 4.60
CA TYR A 178 -16.76 -0.67 4.01
C TYR A 178 -15.60 -0.57 5.00
N ILE A 179 -14.39 -0.54 4.45
CA ILE A 179 -13.10 -0.27 5.06
C ILE A 179 -12.67 1.14 4.65
N GLY A 180 -12.28 1.93 5.62
CA GLY A 180 -11.64 3.22 5.44
C GLY A 180 -10.15 3.07 5.70
N LEU A 181 -9.32 3.48 4.74
CA LEU A 181 -7.86 3.43 4.86
C LEU A 181 -7.30 4.84 4.77
N PHE A 182 -6.33 5.13 5.63
CA PHE A 182 -5.80 6.47 5.77
C PHE A 182 -4.28 6.50 5.91
N TRP A 183 -3.67 7.39 5.14
CA TRP A 183 -2.26 7.69 5.17
C TRP A 183 -2.03 9.13 5.61
N ALA A 184 -1.07 9.32 6.52
CA ALA A 184 -0.60 10.62 6.92
C ALA A 184 0.73 10.95 6.26
N SER A 185 0.90 12.20 5.87
CA SER A 185 2.15 12.73 5.32
C SER A 185 2.66 13.89 6.16
N TYR A 186 3.84 13.71 6.74
CA TYR A 186 4.47 14.67 7.64
C TYR A 186 5.63 15.37 6.91
N ILE A 187 5.29 16.39 6.10
CA ILE A 187 6.26 17.17 5.31
C ILE A 187 7.01 18.15 6.22
N GLN A 188 8.33 18.24 6.04
CA GLN A 188 9.18 19.16 6.79
C GLN A 188 8.99 20.60 6.29
N ALA A 189 8.56 21.50 7.17
CA ALA A 189 8.45 22.94 6.95
C ALA A 189 7.85 23.35 5.57
N PRO A 190 6.64 22.88 5.22
CA PRO A 190 6.06 23.19 3.92
C PRO A 190 5.76 24.69 3.82
N ARG A 191 6.10 25.28 2.68
CA ARG A 191 5.79 26.70 2.39
C ARG A 191 4.30 27.01 2.48
N ILE A 192 3.45 26.03 2.13
CA ILE A 192 1.99 26.10 2.24
C ILE A 192 1.54 25.00 3.17
N VAL A 193 0.89 25.38 4.27
CA VAL A 193 0.30 24.42 5.20
C VAL A 193 -1.09 24.02 4.70
N GLY A 194 -1.21 22.78 4.24
CA GLY A 194 -2.46 22.17 3.80
C GLY A 194 -2.31 21.35 2.52
N SER A 195 -3.28 20.49 2.26
CA SER A 195 -3.35 19.70 1.03
C SER A 195 -3.96 20.54 -0.10
N ILE A 196 -3.35 20.51 -1.29
CA ILE A 196 -3.92 21.12 -2.49
C ILE A 196 -4.61 20.01 -3.29
N PHE A 197 -5.93 20.05 -3.36
CA PHE A 197 -6.72 19.16 -4.20
C PHE A 197 -7.12 19.90 -5.48
N THR A 198 -6.71 19.40 -6.64
CA THR A 198 -7.18 19.89 -7.93
C THR A 198 -8.34 19.02 -8.40
N GLY A 199 -9.55 19.35 -7.94
CA GLY A 199 -10.82 18.81 -8.45
C GLY A 199 -11.63 19.93 -9.09
N GLY A 200 -12.33 19.63 -10.20
CA GLY A 200 -13.05 20.62 -11.00
C GLY A 200 -13.98 21.51 -10.18
N GLY A 201 -13.71 22.82 -10.21
CA GLY A 201 -14.73 23.85 -10.04
C GLY A 201 -15.22 24.16 -8.61
N LYS A 202 -14.37 24.15 -7.58
CA LYS A 202 -14.44 25.07 -6.42
C LYS A 202 -13.29 24.75 -5.45
N ARG A 203 -12.56 25.78 -5.02
CA ARG A 203 -11.55 25.67 -3.95
C ARG A 203 -12.29 25.38 -2.64
N GLU A 204 -12.35 24.13 -2.24
CA GLU A 204 -12.81 23.76 -0.90
C GLU A 204 -11.63 23.25 -0.07
N ARG A 205 -11.51 23.80 1.14
CA ARG A 205 -10.43 23.50 2.08
C ARG A 205 -10.81 22.25 2.88
N ILE A 206 -10.69 21.08 2.28
CA ILE A 206 -10.94 19.79 2.95
C ILE A 206 -9.64 19.32 3.62
N ARG A 207 -9.72 18.88 4.87
CA ARG A 207 -8.59 18.31 5.62
C ARG A 207 -8.62 16.77 5.49
N ALA A 208 -7.46 16.19 5.15
CA ALA A 208 -7.12 14.76 5.20
C ALA A 208 -7.60 13.89 4.02
N ASN A 209 -6.74 12.98 3.53
CA ASN A 209 -7.01 12.03 2.44
C ASN A 209 -7.66 10.75 2.98
N ASN A 210 -8.99 10.71 3.07
CA ASN A 210 -9.70 9.48 3.42
C ASN A 210 -10.04 8.68 2.15
N PHE A 211 -9.71 7.38 2.13
CA PHE A 211 -10.22 6.44 1.14
C PHE A 211 -11.32 5.58 1.76
N TYR A 212 -12.45 5.46 1.07
CA TYR A 212 -13.57 4.59 1.46
C TYR A 212 -13.68 3.43 0.47
N ILE A 213 -13.63 2.20 0.96
CA ILE A 213 -13.46 0.96 0.19
C ILE A 213 -14.54 -0.04 0.62
N PRO A 214 -15.49 -0.48 -0.22
CA PRO A 214 -16.41 -1.58 0.15
C PRO A 214 -15.71 -2.81 0.77
N ALA A 215 -16.31 -3.42 1.80
CA ALA A 215 -15.72 -4.49 2.63
C ALA A 215 -15.69 -5.88 1.96
N HIS A 216 -15.36 -5.95 0.68
CA HIS A 216 -15.25 -7.17 -0.14
C HIS A 216 -14.00 -7.10 -1.04
N PRO A 217 -13.48 -8.24 -1.55
CA PRO A 217 -12.06 -8.55 -1.42
C PRO A 217 -11.22 -7.86 -2.50
N HIS A 218 -10.12 -7.26 -2.03
CA HIS A 218 -9.00 -6.71 -2.80
C HIS A 218 -9.25 -5.36 -3.48
N MET A 219 -8.49 -4.36 -3.07
CA MET A 219 -8.43 -3.05 -3.73
C MET A 219 -7.05 -2.40 -3.66
N GLU A 220 -6.84 -1.46 -4.58
CA GLU A 220 -5.63 -0.69 -4.83
C GLU A 220 -5.80 0.79 -4.46
N SER A 221 -4.73 1.40 -3.96
CA SER A 221 -4.55 2.85 -4.01
C SER A 221 -3.16 3.17 -4.54
N ARG A 222 -3.07 3.95 -5.63
CA ARG A 222 -1.79 4.45 -6.15
C ARG A 222 -1.51 5.86 -5.67
N VAL A 223 -0.27 6.11 -5.26
CA VAL A 223 0.22 7.45 -4.91
C VAL A 223 1.50 7.72 -5.68
N HIS A 224 1.53 8.84 -6.39
CA HIS A 224 2.73 9.35 -7.06
C HIS A 224 3.27 10.55 -6.28
N ILE A 225 4.58 10.61 -6.04
CA ILE A 225 5.24 11.78 -5.44
C ILE A 225 6.37 12.23 -6.38
N PRO A 226 6.20 13.29 -7.18
CA PRO A 226 7.24 13.81 -8.06
C PRO A 226 8.20 14.76 -7.33
N LEU A 227 9.50 14.70 -7.63
CA LEU A 227 10.50 15.71 -7.22
C LEU A 227 10.77 16.66 -8.40
N GLN A 228 10.68 17.99 -8.19
CA GLN A 228 11.01 19.00 -9.22
C GLN A 228 12.39 19.64 -8.94
N GLU A 229 13.12 19.99 -10.02
CA GLU A 229 14.48 20.54 -10.01
C GLU A 229 14.61 21.91 -9.30
N SER A 230 13.52 22.64 -9.11
CA SER A 230 13.51 24.03 -8.60
C SER A 230 13.01 24.15 -7.17
N GLY A 231 13.57 23.37 -6.22
CA GLY A 231 13.50 23.62 -4.78
C GLY A 231 12.11 23.77 -4.14
N SER A 232 11.04 23.49 -4.89
CA SER A 232 9.65 23.55 -4.45
C SER A 232 8.97 22.30 -5.00
N CYS A 233 8.71 21.35 -4.11
CA CYS A 233 7.94 20.15 -4.41
C CYS A 233 6.51 20.40 -3.94
N PRO A 234 5.56 20.70 -4.83
CA PRO A 234 4.18 20.35 -4.53
C PRO A 234 4.13 18.82 -4.55
N ALA A 235 4.04 18.19 -3.38
CA ALA A 235 3.79 16.75 -3.30
C ALA A 235 2.44 16.48 -3.96
N LEU A 236 2.47 16.13 -5.24
CA LEU A 236 1.27 15.90 -6.04
C LEU A 236 0.82 14.46 -5.80
N LEU A 237 0.09 14.24 -4.71
CA LEU A 237 -0.64 13.01 -4.46
C LEU A 237 -1.70 12.80 -5.55
N LYS A 238 -1.30 12.18 -6.68
CA LYS A 238 -2.21 11.76 -7.74
C LYS A 238 -2.57 10.30 -7.51
N ILE A 239 -3.84 10.11 -7.16
CA ILE A 239 -4.46 8.79 -7.05
C ILE A 239 -5.29 8.59 -8.30
N PHE A 240 -4.89 7.63 -9.13
CA PHE A 240 -5.69 7.21 -10.27
C PHE A 240 -6.88 6.38 -9.74
N ARG A 241 -8.08 6.70 -10.24
CA ARG A 241 -9.30 5.91 -10.07
C ARG A 241 -9.44 4.97 -11.26
#